data_AF-A0A965YLE9-F1
#
_entry.id   AF-A0A965YLE9-F1
#
_cell.length_a   1.000
_cell.length_b   1.000
_cell.length_c   1.000
_cell.angle_alpha   90.00
_cell.angle_beta   90.00
_cell.angle_gamma   90.00
#
_symmetry.space_group_name_H-M   'P 1'
#
loop_
_entity.id
_entity.type
_entity.pdbx_description
1 polymer ?
#
loop_
_entity_poly.entity_id
_entity_poly.type
_entity_poly.pdbx_seq_one_letter_code
_entity_poly.pdbx_strand_id
1 'polypeptide(L)'
;METQKKITPTISPLPKQHLAWQKLLDKVTKYILFGGGAGGGKSWLGCEWLLVMCYQYPKSKWFIGRKELKRLMASSYETFKKVCSYHKIPDKDWKLNGQYNYIEFFNGSKIDLLDVNFVPTDPLFERFGSLEYTGGWLEEAGEIDFKAFDVLKTRVGRHLNKEYGLHPKLLITANPKKGWLKRLFYNPFKNGTLGRAYAFIRSLYSDNNYTSDIYGEQLSEISDKATRDRLRDGNWDYDDDKACLVKGEAIEDLFTNTVEDGNKYATLDIARFGKDSTKLYLWKGFKNYKRYTWFFQDTEITAQKVKEVLEEEKIPYSRVIADEVGVGGGVVDKLRGINGFIANSSPLEQLGAKQIDVVRNGKIVSITP
;
A
#
# COMPACT_ATOMS: atom_id res chain seq x y z
N MET A 1 -35.36 -25.53 -25.17
CA MET A 1 -34.60 -24.50 -24.43
C MET A 1 -34.76 -24.82 -22.95
N GLU A 2 -33.79 -25.52 -22.36
CA GLU A 2 -33.81 -25.75 -20.91
C GLU A 2 -33.68 -24.38 -20.22
N THR A 3 -34.69 -24.01 -19.45
CA THR A 3 -34.62 -22.89 -18.51
C THR A 3 -33.46 -23.15 -17.56
N GLN A 4 -32.31 -22.51 -17.81
CA GLN A 4 -31.16 -22.54 -16.91
C GLN A 4 -31.64 -22.14 -15.52
N LYS A 5 -31.61 -23.11 -14.60
CA LYS A 5 -31.96 -22.91 -13.20
C LYS A 5 -31.03 -21.79 -12.68
N LYS A 6 -31.60 -20.62 -12.41
CA LYS A 6 -30.85 -19.46 -11.91
C LYS A 6 -30.36 -19.79 -10.51
N ILE A 7 -29.13 -20.32 -10.40
CA ILE A 7 -28.48 -20.53 -9.12
C ILE A 7 -28.33 -19.15 -8.48
N THR A 8 -28.94 -18.99 -7.31
CA THR A 8 -28.77 -17.82 -6.47
C THR A 8 -28.04 -18.32 -5.23
N PRO A 9 -26.73 -18.08 -5.10
CA PRO A 9 -25.98 -18.53 -3.93
C PRO A 9 -26.65 -18.02 -2.66
N THR A 10 -27.00 -18.92 -1.74
CA THR A 10 -27.57 -18.54 -0.44
C THR A 10 -26.43 -18.15 0.48
N ILE A 11 -26.45 -16.91 0.97
CA ILE A 11 -25.36 -16.35 1.77
C ILE A 11 -25.75 -16.42 3.23
N SER A 12 -24.85 -16.94 4.06
CA SER A 12 -25.00 -16.97 5.52
C SER A 12 -23.75 -16.37 6.16
N PRO A 13 -23.55 -15.05 6.06
CA PRO A 13 -22.31 -14.42 6.49
C PRO A 13 -22.22 -14.37 8.03
N LEU A 14 -21.00 -14.48 8.56
CA LEU A 14 -20.71 -14.21 9.97
C LEU A 14 -21.06 -12.76 10.33
N PRO A 15 -21.26 -12.40 11.61
CA PRO A 15 -21.72 -11.06 11.99
C PRO A 15 -20.88 -9.92 11.40
N LYS A 16 -19.55 -10.01 11.41
CA LYS A 16 -18.67 -9.00 10.81
C LYS A 16 -18.72 -8.99 9.28
N GLN A 17 -18.79 -10.16 8.66
CA GLN A 17 -19.00 -10.29 7.22
C GLN A 17 -20.35 -9.70 6.79
N HIS A 18 -21.40 -9.87 7.61
CA HIS A 18 -22.73 -9.30 7.36
C HIS A 18 -22.69 -7.77 7.36
N LEU A 19 -22.01 -7.15 8.32
CA LEU A 19 -21.83 -5.69 8.34
C LEU A 19 -21.09 -5.19 7.09
N ALA A 20 -20.03 -5.89 6.68
CA ALA A 20 -19.32 -5.55 5.45
C ALA A 20 -20.23 -5.75 4.21
N TRP A 21 -21.04 -6.80 4.18
CA TRP A 21 -22.02 -7.07 3.11
C TRP A 21 -23.06 -5.95 2.98
N GLN A 22 -23.59 -5.47 4.11
CA GLN A 22 -24.51 -4.32 4.11
C GLN A 22 -23.86 -3.08 3.48
N LYS A 23 -22.59 -2.81 3.79
CA LYS A 23 -21.84 -1.71 3.17
C LYS A 23 -21.55 -1.94 1.69
N LEU A 24 -21.36 -3.18 1.27
CA LEU A 24 -21.20 -3.55 -0.14
C LEU A 24 -22.50 -3.36 -0.95
N LEU A 25 -23.67 -3.43 -0.31
CA LEU A 25 -24.96 -3.27 -0.97
C LEU A 25 -25.58 -1.86 -0.85
N ASP A 26 -25.12 -1.02 0.08
CA ASP A 26 -25.70 0.32 0.24
C ASP A 26 -25.43 1.26 -0.96
N LYS A 27 -26.07 2.43 -0.96
CA LYS A 27 -25.90 3.45 -2.03
C LYS A 27 -24.99 4.61 -1.64
N VAL A 28 -24.21 4.47 -0.56
CA VAL A 28 -23.43 5.58 0.02
C VAL A 28 -21.95 5.25 0.04
N THR A 29 -21.58 4.13 0.65
CA THR A 29 -20.19 3.72 0.84
C THR A 29 -19.58 3.32 -0.49
N LYS A 30 -18.35 3.76 -0.77
CA LYS A 30 -17.59 3.42 -1.98
C LYS A 30 -16.39 2.53 -1.67
N TYR A 31 -15.72 2.81 -0.55
CA TYR A 31 -14.48 2.14 -0.16
C TYR A 31 -14.66 1.44 1.18
N ILE A 32 -14.55 0.12 1.19
CA ILE A 32 -14.81 -0.70 2.38
C ILE A 32 -13.50 -1.37 2.77
N LEU A 33 -12.88 -0.95 3.88
CA LEU A 33 -11.81 -1.70 4.50
C LEU A 33 -12.38 -2.71 5.48
N PHE A 34 -12.43 -3.97 5.07
CA PHE A 34 -12.69 -5.11 5.95
C PHE A 34 -11.34 -5.66 6.43
N GLY A 35 -10.87 -5.17 7.58
CA GLY A 35 -9.49 -5.36 8.03
C GLY A 35 -9.36 -5.77 9.49
N GLY A 36 -8.22 -6.34 9.87
CA GLY A 36 -7.97 -6.85 11.22
C GLY A 36 -7.13 -8.12 11.19
N GLY A 37 -7.04 -8.82 12.31
CA GLY A 37 -6.19 -10.00 12.47
C GLY A 37 -6.46 -11.11 11.44
N ALA A 38 -5.50 -12.03 11.34
CA ALA A 38 -5.60 -13.21 10.50
C ALA A 38 -6.83 -14.05 10.86
N GLY A 39 -7.29 -14.90 9.94
CA GLY A 39 -8.40 -15.83 10.20
C GLY A 39 -9.81 -15.24 10.22
N GLY A 40 -10.01 -13.91 10.21
CA GLY A 40 -11.35 -13.29 10.29
C GLY A 40 -12.26 -13.39 9.05
N GLY A 41 -12.11 -14.39 8.18
CA GLY A 41 -13.02 -14.60 7.04
C GLY A 41 -13.00 -13.51 5.94
N LYS A 42 -11.93 -12.72 5.86
CA LYS A 42 -11.80 -11.58 4.93
C LYS A 42 -11.80 -11.99 3.46
N SER A 43 -10.94 -12.94 3.10
CA SER A 43 -10.80 -13.41 1.71
C SER A 43 -12.05 -14.17 1.26
N TRP A 44 -12.71 -14.90 2.17
CA TRP A 44 -13.99 -15.55 1.89
C TRP A 44 -15.06 -14.54 1.45
N LEU A 45 -15.23 -13.47 2.23
CA LEU A 45 -16.18 -12.40 1.92
C LEU A 45 -15.94 -11.83 0.51
N GLY A 46 -14.68 -11.54 0.16
CA GLY A 46 -14.34 -10.99 -1.15
C GLY A 46 -14.68 -11.93 -2.30
N CYS A 47 -14.32 -13.21 -2.17
CA CYS A 47 -14.65 -14.23 -3.17
C CYS A 47 -16.16 -14.45 -3.31
N GLU A 48 -16.88 -14.56 -2.20
CA GLU A 48 -18.34 -14.78 -2.16
C GLU A 48 -19.10 -13.58 -2.70
N TRP A 49 -18.66 -12.36 -2.38
CA TRP A 49 -19.21 -11.14 -2.95
C TRP A 49 -19.11 -11.11 -4.47
N LEU A 50 -17.90 -11.30 -5.02
CA LEU A 50 -17.72 -11.27 -6.47
C LEU A 50 -18.45 -12.42 -7.17
N LEU A 51 -18.49 -13.61 -6.57
CA LEU A 51 -19.30 -14.73 -7.08
C LEU A 51 -20.78 -14.32 -7.23
N VAL A 52 -21.38 -13.80 -6.17
CA VAL A 52 -22.79 -13.40 -6.16
C VAL A 52 -23.05 -12.28 -7.18
N MET A 53 -22.17 -11.27 -7.23
CA MET A 53 -22.31 -10.17 -8.19
C MET A 53 -22.24 -10.66 -9.65
N CYS A 54 -21.33 -11.58 -9.98
CA CYS A 54 -21.21 -12.13 -11.33
C CYS A 54 -22.45 -12.91 -11.77
N TYR A 55 -23.10 -13.65 -10.86
CA TYR A 55 -24.37 -14.33 -11.14
C TYR A 55 -25.55 -13.37 -11.26
N GLN A 56 -25.62 -12.35 -10.39
CA GLN A 56 -26.75 -11.41 -10.36
C GLN A 56 -26.76 -10.44 -11.53
N TYR A 57 -25.58 -10.01 -11.99
CA TYR A 57 -25.43 -8.96 -13.01
C TYR A 57 -24.70 -9.51 -14.24
N PRO A 58 -25.41 -10.08 -15.23
CA PRO A 58 -24.80 -10.59 -16.45
C PRO A 58 -23.91 -9.58 -17.16
N LYS A 59 -22.83 -10.06 -17.78
CA LYS A 59 -21.83 -9.24 -18.49
C LYS A 59 -21.12 -8.18 -17.62
N SER A 60 -21.29 -8.19 -16.30
CA SER A 60 -20.58 -7.28 -15.39
C SER A 60 -19.09 -7.62 -15.36
N LYS A 61 -18.26 -6.63 -15.00
CA LYS A 61 -16.80 -6.78 -15.02
C LYS A 61 -16.22 -6.35 -13.69
N TRP A 62 -15.51 -7.25 -13.04
CA TRP A 62 -14.94 -7.05 -11.70
C TRP A 62 -13.45 -7.33 -11.72
N PHE A 63 -12.75 -7.04 -10.62
CA PHE A 63 -11.36 -7.47 -10.47
C PHE A 63 -11.04 -7.92 -9.05
N ILE A 64 -10.02 -8.77 -8.95
CA ILE A 64 -9.24 -9.03 -7.75
C ILE A 64 -7.83 -8.52 -8.02
N GLY A 65 -7.36 -7.56 -7.23
CA GLY A 65 -5.99 -7.06 -7.27
C GLY A 65 -5.22 -7.50 -6.04
N ARG A 66 -4.01 -8.03 -6.25
CA ARG A 66 -3.04 -8.33 -5.19
C ARG A 66 -1.66 -7.90 -5.66
N LYS A 67 -0.74 -7.66 -4.73
CA LYS A 67 0.64 -7.23 -5.05
C LYS A 67 1.26 -8.04 -6.19
N GLU A 68 1.13 -9.35 -6.22
CA GLU A 68 1.67 -10.20 -7.29
C GLU A 68 0.64 -11.22 -7.75
N LEU A 69 0.54 -11.43 -9.07
CA LEU A 69 -0.39 -12.41 -9.64
C LEU A 69 -0.11 -13.83 -9.15
N LYS A 70 1.16 -14.21 -9.03
CA LYS A 70 1.55 -15.54 -8.51
C LYS A 70 0.98 -15.77 -7.10
N ARG A 71 1.05 -14.76 -6.22
CA ARG A 71 0.49 -14.84 -4.87
C ARG A 71 -1.04 -14.83 -4.89
N LEU A 72 -1.65 -14.11 -5.82
CA LEU A 72 -3.10 -14.13 -6.03
C LEU A 72 -3.59 -15.53 -6.39
N MET A 73 -2.94 -16.16 -7.37
CA MET A 73 -3.28 -17.52 -7.82
C MET A 73 -3.11 -18.55 -6.72
N ALA A 74 -2.06 -18.43 -5.89
CA ALA A 74 -1.81 -19.33 -4.77
C ALA A 74 -2.70 -19.10 -3.54
N SER A 75 -3.52 -18.04 -3.50
CA SER A 75 -4.33 -17.68 -2.32
C SER A 75 -5.78 -17.35 -2.68
N SER A 76 -6.05 -16.16 -3.18
CA SER A 76 -7.40 -15.64 -3.47
C SER A 76 -8.13 -16.53 -4.48
N TYR A 77 -7.44 -17.02 -5.50
CA TYR A 77 -8.02 -17.95 -6.48
C TYR A 77 -8.34 -19.32 -5.86
N GLU A 78 -7.45 -19.86 -5.02
CA GLU A 78 -7.74 -21.08 -4.25
C GLU A 78 -8.94 -20.91 -3.32
N THR A 79 -9.08 -19.73 -2.69
CA THR A 79 -10.24 -19.40 -1.87
C THR A 79 -11.51 -19.27 -2.72
N PHE A 80 -11.43 -18.68 -3.91
CA PHE A 80 -12.54 -18.59 -4.84
C PHE A 80 -13.06 -19.99 -5.23
N LYS A 81 -12.16 -20.94 -5.52
CA LYS A 81 -12.55 -22.36 -5.76
C LYS A 81 -13.26 -22.98 -4.56
N LYS A 82 -12.78 -22.73 -3.34
CA LYS A 82 -13.43 -23.21 -2.11
C LYS A 82 -14.83 -22.64 -1.94
N VAL A 83 -15.01 -21.35 -2.22
CA VAL A 83 -16.32 -20.68 -2.20
C VAL A 83 -17.26 -21.29 -3.25
N CYS A 84 -16.79 -21.49 -4.48
CA CYS A 84 -17.58 -22.17 -5.52
C CYS A 84 -18.00 -23.58 -5.10
N SER A 85 -17.09 -24.36 -4.52
CA SER A 85 -17.38 -25.71 -4.00
C SER A 85 -18.42 -25.68 -2.88
N TYR A 86 -18.28 -24.76 -1.91
CA TYR A 86 -19.22 -24.59 -0.81
C TYR A 86 -20.63 -24.26 -1.29
N HIS A 87 -20.76 -23.37 -2.27
CA HIS A 87 -22.03 -22.99 -2.89
C HIS A 87 -22.53 -24.00 -3.95
N LYS A 88 -21.81 -25.12 -4.14
CA LYS A 88 -22.12 -26.17 -5.13
C LYS A 88 -22.28 -25.61 -6.55
N ILE A 89 -21.41 -24.66 -6.89
CA ILE A 89 -21.38 -24.03 -8.21
C ILE A 89 -20.92 -25.07 -9.25
N PRO A 90 -21.68 -25.28 -10.34
CA PRO A 90 -21.29 -26.19 -11.41
C PRO A 90 -19.99 -25.76 -12.10
N ASP A 91 -19.12 -26.72 -12.41
CA ASP A 91 -17.84 -26.45 -13.11
C ASP A 91 -18.01 -25.79 -14.47
N LYS A 92 -19.17 -25.97 -15.12
CA LYS A 92 -19.49 -25.35 -16.42
C LYS A 92 -19.86 -23.87 -16.32
N ASP A 93 -20.19 -23.38 -15.12
CA ASP A 93 -20.70 -22.03 -14.94
C ASP A 93 -19.58 -20.98 -14.96
N TRP A 94 -18.34 -21.40 -14.72
CA TRP A 94 -17.20 -20.50 -14.76
C TRP A 94 -15.93 -21.23 -15.21
N LYS A 95 -14.99 -20.50 -15.81
CA LYS A 95 -13.68 -21.02 -16.19
C LYS A 95 -12.60 -19.97 -15.99
N LEU A 96 -11.39 -20.42 -15.67
CA LEU A 96 -10.20 -19.57 -15.68
C LEU A 96 -9.66 -19.45 -17.11
N ASN A 97 -9.50 -18.22 -17.59
CA ASN A 97 -8.64 -17.93 -18.72
C ASN A 97 -7.24 -17.56 -18.21
N GLY A 98 -6.34 -18.55 -18.20
CA GLY A 98 -4.97 -18.36 -17.70
C GLY A 98 -4.08 -17.50 -18.59
N GLN A 99 -4.39 -17.36 -19.88
CA GLN A 99 -3.60 -16.54 -20.80
C GLN A 99 -3.81 -15.04 -20.52
N TYR A 100 -5.05 -14.65 -20.23
CA TYR A 100 -5.43 -13.25 -20.01
C TYR A 100 -5.77 -12.94 -18.55
N ASN A 101 -5.54 -13.90 -17.64
CA ASN A 101 -5.71 -13.77 -16.20
C ASN A 101 -7.10 -13.25 -15.80
N TYR A 102 -8.17 -13.92 -16.24
CA TYR A 102 -9.52 -13.63 -15.76
C TYR A 102 -10.35 -14.90 -15.53
N ILE A 103 -11.34 -14.80 -14.66
CA ILE A 103 -12.39 -15.79 -14.46
C ILE A 103 -13.60 -15.34 -15.28
N GLU A 104 -14.14 -16.19 -16.14
CA GLU A 104 -15.30 -15.91 -16.99
C GLU A 104 -16.47 -16.81 -16.61
N PHE A 105 -17.64 -16.21 -16.46
CA PHE A 105 -18.90 -16.88 -16.14
C PHE A 105 -19.72 -17.14 -17.40
N PHE A 106 -20.61 -18.14 -17.35
CA PHE A 106 -21.48 -18.53 -18.47
C PHE A 106 -22.36 -17.39 -19.01
N ASN A 107 -22.67 -16.39 -18.18
CA ASN A 107 -23.48 -15.23 -18.53
C ASN A 107 -22.65 -14.03 -19.06
N GLY A 108 -21.37 -14.25 -19.31
CA GLY A 108 -20.43 -13.25 -19.83
C GLY A 108 -19.83 -12.32 -18.78
N SER A 109 -20.19 -12.45 -17.49
CA SER A 109 -19.52 -11.70 -16.41
C SER A 109 -18.07 -12.15 -16.24
N LYS A 110 -17.20 -11.22 -15.83
CA LYS A 110 -15.76 -11.48 -15.68
C LYS A 110 -15.18 -10.94 -14.39
N ILE A 111 -14.16 -11.63 -13.87
CA ILE A 111 -13.30 -11.17 -12.78
C ILE A 111 -11.85 -11.17 -13.28
N ASP A 112 -11.29 -9.99 -13.54
CA ASP A 112 -9.88 -9.85 -13.91
C ASP A 112 -8.98 -10.07 -12.68
N LEU A 113 -7.86 -10.76 -12.85
CA LEU A 113 -6.88 -11.06 -11.81
C LEU A 113 -5.64 -10.18 -12.03
N LEU A 114 -5.50 -9.14 -11.23
CA LEU A 114 -4.56 -8.05 -11.48
C LEU A 114 -3.28 -8.19 -10.65
N ASP A 115 -2.13 -8.11 -11.32
CA ASP A 115 -0.83 -7.85 -10.70
C ASP A 115 -0.68 -6.35 -10.45
N VAL A 116 -0.82 -5.94 -9.18
CA VAL A 116 -0.79 -4.53 -8.79
C VAL A 116 0.56 -4.10 -8.22
N ASN A 117 1.64 -4.85 -8.48
CA ASN A 117 2.96 -4.50 -7.99
C ASN A 117 3.43 -3.16 -8.57
N PHE A 118 4.25 -2.43 -7.82
CA PHE A 118 4.99 -1.33 -8.41
C PHE A 118 6.03 -1.87 -9.40
N VAL A 119 6.10 -1.28 -10.59
CA VAL A 119 7.11 -1.60 -11.59
C VAL A 119 7.78 -0.29 -12.00
N PRO A 120 9.12 -0.17 -11.96
CA PRO A 120 9.82 1.08 -12.28
C PRO A 120 9.54 1.65 -13.68
N THR A 121 9.23 0.79 -14.65
CA THR A 121 8.89 1.18 -16.03
C THR A 121 7.45 1.68 -16.17
N ASP A 122 6.59 1.45 -15.17
CA ASP A 122 5.22 1.94 -15.08
C ASP A 122 4.96 2.55 -13.69
N PRO A 123 5.64 3.67 -13.35
CA PRO A 123 5.60 4.25 -12.02
C PRO A 123 4.25 4.91 -11.71
N LEU A 124 3.45 5.19 -12.73
CA LEU A 124 2.13 5.83 -12.64
C LEU A 124 0.97 4.84 -12.73
N PHE A 125 1.24 3.54 -12.87
CA PHE A 125 0.23 2.49 -13.02
C PHE A 125 -0.69 2.70 -14.24
N GLU A 126 -0.13 3.21 -15.35
CA GLU A 126 -0.81 3.50 -16.61
C GLU A 126 -1.39 2.24 -17.26
N ARG A 127 -0.84 1.05 -16.96
CA ARG A 127 -1.40 -0.23 -17.42
C ARG A 127 -2.84 -0.46 -16.97
N PHE A 128 -3.31 0.25 -15.94
CA PHE A 128 -4.71 0.21 -15.49
C PHE A 128 -5.57 1.32 -16.09
N GLY A 129 -5.00 2.28 -16.82
CA GLY A 129 -5.64 3.52 -17.23
C GLY A 129 -6.84 3.32 -18.16
N SER A 130 -6.85 2.30 -19.01
CA SER A 130 -7.94 2.02 -19.95
C SER A 130 -8.98 1.03 -19.41
N LEU A 131 -8.79 0.49 -18.21
CA LEU A 131 -9.69 -0.53 -17.67
C LEU A 131 -10.98 0.09 -17.13
N GLU A 132 -12.08 -0.63 -17.29
CA GLU A 132 -13.41 -0.23 -16.82
C GLU A 132 -14.05 -1.39 -16.05
N TYR A 133 -14.53 -1.10 -14.85
CA TYR A 133 -15.05 -2.10 -13.92
C TYR A 133 -16.37 -1.67 -13.30
N THR A 134 -17.24 -2.64 -13.04
CA THR A 134 -18.46 -2.50 -12.23
C THR A 134 -18.11 -2.23 -10.77
N GLY A 135 -17.13 -2.99 -10.26
CA GLY A 135 -16.58 -2.92 -8.91
C GLY A 135 -15.29 -3.73 -8.82
N GLY A 136 -14.68 -3.78 -7.64
CA GLY A 136 -13.47 -4.59 -7.48
C GLY A 136 -13.06 -4.82 -6.05
N TRP A 137 -12.01 -5.61 -5.90
CA TRP A 137 -11.46 -6.03 -4.63
C TRP A 137 -9.94 -5.94 -4.63
N LEU A 138 -9.36 -5.25 -3.65
CA LEU A 138 -7.93 -5.26 -3.35
C LEU A 138 -7.66 -6.16 -2.13
N GLU A 139 -7.00 -7.29 -2.38
CA GLU A 139 -6.62 -8.27 -1.37
C GLU A 139 -5.21 -8.00 -0.83
N GLU A 140 -5.04 -8.18 0.49
CA GLU A 140 -3.80 -7.89 1.21
C GLU A 140 -3.25 -6.49 0.90
N ALA A 141 -4.15 -5.51 0.93
CA ALA A 141 -3.91 -4.16 0.47
C ALA A 141 -2.82 -3.41 1.25
N GLY A 142 -2.41 -3.90 2.42
CA GLY A 142 -1.27 -3.36 3.15
C GLY A 142 0.06 -3.50 2.40
N GLU A 143 0.13 -4.39 1.41
CA GLU A 143 1.32 -4.55 0.55
C GLU A 143 1.26 -3.74 -0.75
N ILE A 144 0.14 -3.08 -1.01
CA ILE A 144 -0.13 -2.37 -2.26
C ILE A 144 0.26 -0.90 -2.13
N ASP A 145 0.89 -0.35 -3.16
CA ASP A 145 1.22 1.07 -3.24
C ASP A 145 -0.06 1.93 -3.27
N PHE A 146 -0.06 3.05 -2.56
CA PHE A 146 -1.18 3.97 -2.54
C PHE A 146 -1.59 4.43 -3.95
N LYS A 147 -0.63 4.64 -4.86
CA LYS A 147 -0.89 5.08 -6.24
C LYS A 147 -1.69 4.04 -7.02
N ALA A 148 -1.46 2.74 -6.80
CA ALA A 148 -2.25 1.68 -7.42
C ALA A 148 -3.72 1.73 -6.97
N PHE A 149 -3.96 1.91 -5.67
CA PHE A 149 -5.30 2.14 -5.13
C PHE A 149 -5.95 3.40 -5.75
N ASP A 150 -5.19 4.50 -5.85
CA ASP A 150 -5.66 5.77 -6.38
C ASP A 150 -6.01 5.72 -7.86
N VAL A 151 -5.31 4.89 -8.64
CA VAL A 151 -5.64 4.64 -10.05
C VAL A 151 -6.84 3.70 -10.16
N LEU A 152 -6.84 2.55 -9.49
CA LEU A 152 -7.90 1.55 -9.61
C LEU A 152 -9.26 2.05 -9.10
N LYS A 153 -9.28 2.89 -8.06
CA LYS A 153 -10.54 3.50 -7.58
C LYS A 153 -11.25 4.33 -8.65
N THR A 154 -10.51 4.87 -9.63
CA THR A 154 -11.07 5.66 -10.75
C THR A 154 -11.59 4.79 -11.89
N ARG A 155 -11.29 3.49 -11.89
CA ARG A 155 -11.74 2.51 -12.91
C ARG A 155 -13.05 1.82 -12.53
N VAL A 156 -13.41 1.84 -11.25
CA VAL A 156 -14.66 1.30 -10.73
C VAL A 156 -15.83 2.27 -10.99
N GLY A 157 -17.01 1.73 -11.30
CA GLY A 157 -18.21 2.52 -11.60
C GLY A 157 -18.40 2.80 -13.09
N ARG A 158 -17.60 2.16 -13.95
CA ARG A 158 -17.49 2.50 -15.38
C ARG A 158 -18.03 1.43 -16.31
N HIS A 159 -18.46 0.27 -15.79
CA HIS A 159 -18.93 -0.84 -16.61
C HIS A 159 -20.28 -1.35 -16.11
N LEU A 160 -21.34 -1.09 -16.86
CA LEU A 160 -22.72 -1.52 -16.59
C LEU A 160 -23.36 -1.00 -15.28
N ASN A 161 -22.69 -0.10 -14.55
CA ASN A 161 -23.19 0.43 -13.28
C ASN A 161 -24.48 1.23 -13.47
N LYS A 162 -24.57 2.04 -14.52
CA LYS A 162 -25.74 2.89 -14.79
C LYS A 162 -26.95 2.04 -15.16
N GLU A 163 -26.73 1.04 -16.00
CA GLU A 163 -27.74 0.10 -16.49
C GLU A 163 -28.34 -0.71 -15.34
N TYR A 164 -27.51 -1.16 -14.38
CA TYR A 164 -27.97 -1.93 -13.22
C TYR A 164 -28.29 -1.08 -11.98
N GLY A 165 -28.10 0.25 -12.03
CA GLY A 165 -28.29 1.13 -10.87
C GLY A 165 -27.33 0.83 -9.71
N LEU A 166 -26.14 0.31 -10.01
CA LEU A 166 -25.13 -0.10 -9.02
C LEU A 166 -24.22 1.05 -8.64
N HIS A 167 -24.10 1.30 -7.33
CA HIS A 167 -23.13 2.24 -6.80
C HIS A 167 -21.70 1.65 -6.91
N PRO A 168 -20.67 2.44 -7.26
CA PRO A 168 -19.29 1.95 -7.32
C PRO A 168 -18.81 1.44 -5.97
N LYS A 169 -18.29 0.20 -5.94
CA LYS A 169 -17.76 -0.46 -4.73
C LYS A 169 -16.34 -0.96 -4.95
N LEU A 170 -15.46 -0.64 -4.02
CA LEU A 170 -14.12 -1.20 -3.90
C LEU A 170 -13.97 -1.82 -2.51
N LEU A 171 -13.95 -3.15 -2.45
CA LEU A 171 -13.62 -3.89 -1.25
C LEU A 171 -12.10 -3.87 -1.06
N ILE A 172 -11.66 -3.70 0.17
CA ILE A 172 -10.25 -3.66 0.54
C ILE A 172 -10.13 -4.53 1.78
N THR A 173 -9.22 -5.49 1.72
CA THR A 173 -8.98 -6.42 2.83
C THR A 173 -7.50 -6.37 3.16
N ALA A 174 -7.20 -6.31 4.46
CA ALA A 174 -5.83 -6.24 4.93
C ALA A 174 -5.74 -6.67 6.39
N ASN A 175 -4.59 -7.22 6.74
CA ASN A 175 -4.16 -7.22 8.13
C ASN A 175 -3.61 -5.82 8.49
N PRO A 176 -3.59 -5.42 9.78
CA PRO A 176 -3.09 -4.11 10.17
C PRO A 176 -1.69 -3.86 9.63
N LYS A 177 -1.47 -2.67 9.07
CA LYS A 177 -0.17 -2.23 8.58
C LYS A 177 -0.12 -0.71 8.56
N LYS A 178 1.03 -0.15 8.90
CA LYS A 178 1.27 1.29 8.77
C LYS A 178 1.15 1.74 7.31
N GLY A 179 0.82 3.01 7.10
CA GLY A 179 0.71 3.61 5.78
C GLY A 179 -0.71 4.02 5.39
N TRP A 180 -1.03 3.99 4.09
CA TRP A 180 -2.21 4.65 3.56
C TRP A 180 -3.54 4.07 4.06
N LEU A 181 -3.61 2.78 4.37
CA LEU A 181 -4.78 2.16 4.98
C LEU A 181 -5.06 2.73 6.37
N LYS A 182 -4.01 2.87 7.18
CA LYS A 182 -4.11 3.45 8.52
C LYS A 182 -4.56 4.90 8.44
N ARG A 183 -3.89 5.69 7.59
CA ARG A 183 -4.19 7.12 7.37
C ARG A 183 -5.60 7.39 6.83
N LEU A 184 -6.08 6.61 5.85
CA LEU A 184 -7.35 6.89 5.17
C LEU A 184 -8.57 6.20 5.80
N PHE A 185 -8.38 5.09 6.52
CA PHE A 185 -9.49 4.32 7.10
C PHE A 185 -9.41 4.26 8.62
N TYR A 186 -8.31 3.74 9.18
CA TYR A 186 -8.25 3.43 10.60
C TYR A 186 -8.22 4.68 11.49
N ASN A 187 -7.32 5.64 11.24
CA ASN A 187 -7.21 6.84 12.06
C ASN A 187 -8.51 7.67 12.00
N PRO A 188 -9.12 7.95 10.82
CA PRO A 188 -10.40 8.65 10.79
C PRO A 188 -11.53 7.85 11.44
N PHE A 189 -11.53 6.52 11.34
CA PHE A 189 -12.50 5.68 12.06
C PHE A 189 -12.35 5.84 13.58
N LYS A 190 -11.12 5.68 14.09
CA LYS A 190 -10.78 5.82 15.51
C LYS A 190 -11.15 7.20 16.05
N ASN A 191 -10.97 8.24 15.24
CA ASN A 191 -11.24 9.63 15.61
C ASN A 191 -12.69 10.07 15.34
N GLY A 192 -13.56 9.20 14.81
CA GLY A 192 -14.94 9.56 14.45
C GLY A 192 -15.09 10.51 13.27
N THR A 193 -14.03 10.68 12.46
CA THR A 193 -13.99 11.60 11.30
C THR A 193 -14.02 10.87 9.95
N LEU A 194 -14.24 9.55 9.93
CA LEU A 194 -14.33 8.77 8.69
C LEU A 194 -15.53 9.22 7.85
N GLY A 195 -15.26 9.77 6.68
CA GLY A 195 -16.30 10.25 5.77
C GLY A 195 -17.23 9.13 5.30
N ARG A 196 -18.52 9.44 5.06
CA ARG A 196 -19.59 8.47 4.71
C ARG A 196 -19.30 7.55 3.50
N ALA A 197 -18.42 7.98 2.59
CA ALA A 197 -18.02 7.18 1.43
C ALA A 197 -17.01 6.07 1.79
N TYR A 198 -16.48 6.07 3.01
CA TYR A 198 -15.53 5.10 3.53
C TYR A 198 -16.17 4.32 4.67
N ALA A 199 -15.81 3.05 4.79
CA ALA A 199 -16.17 2.23 5.94
C ALA A 199 -14.96 1.42 6.40
N PHE A 200 -14.81 1.28 7.71
CA PHE A 200 -13.88 0.35 8.33
C PHE A 200 -14.68 -0.65 9.18
N ILE A 201 -14.48 -1.94 8.93
CA ILE A 201 -15.09 -3.02 9.70
C ILE A 201 -13.96 -3.92 10.18
N ARG A 202 -13.79 -3.99 11.50
CA ARG A 202 -12.78 -4.85 12.12
C ARG A 202 -13.22 -6.31 12.08
N SER A 203 -12.31 -7.20 11.66
CA SER A 203 -12.51 -8.66 11.69
C SER A 203 -11.29 -9.39 12.26
N LEU A 204 -11.51 -10.25 13.25
CA LEU A 204 -10.52 -11.08 13.93
C LEU A 204 -10.83 -12.57 13.75
N TYR A 205 -9.88 -13.45 14.07
CA TYR A 205 -10.14 -14.91 14.07
C TYR A 205 -11.29 -15.29 15.02
N SER A 206 -11.45 -14.57 16.13
CA SER A 206 -12.53 -14.79 17.10
C SER A 206 -13.91 -14.38 16.59
N ASP A 207 -13.98 -13.57 15.53
CA ASP A 207 -15.24 -13.27 14.84
C ASP A 207 -15.64 -14.40 13.87
N ASN A 208 -14.79 -15.42 13.69
CA ASN A 208 -14.96 -16.52 12.76
C ASN A 208 -15.06 -17.88 13.47
N ASN A 209 -16.30 -18.34 13.62
CA ASN A 209 -16.63 -19.63 14.23
C ASN A 209 -16.10 -20.85 13.46
N TYR A 210 -15.55 -20.69 12.26
CA TYR A 210 -14.92 -21.77 11.47
C TYR A 210 -13.43 -21.92 11.73
N THR A 211 -12.78 -20.93 12.35
CA THR A 211 -11.36 -20.99 12.72
C THR A 211 -11.25 -21.31 14.20
N SER A 212 -10.81 -22.54 14.49
CA SER A 212 -10.76 -23.16 15.81
C SER A 212 -9.79 -22.49 16.79
N ASP A 213 -9.92 -22.84 18.07
CA ASP A 213 -9.04 -22.43 19.18
C ASP A 213 -7.55 -22.61 18.87
N ILE A 214 -7.20 -23.69 18.16
CA ILE A 214 -5.83 -24.01 17.72
C ILE A 214 -5.21 -22.89 16.87
N TYR A 215 -5.98 -22.21 16.01
CA TYR A 215 -5.44 -21.11 15.22
C TYR A 215 -5.16 -19.87 16.09
N GLY A 216 -5.98 -19.65 17.12
CA GLY A 216 -5.73 -18.62 18.13
C GLY A 216 -4.48 -18.92 18.97
N GLU A 217 -4.25 -20.19 19.31
CA GLU A 217 -3.04 -20.65 20.00
C GLU A 217 -1.79 -20.38 19.14
N GLN A 218 -1.80 -20.79 17.87
CA GLN A 218 -0.69 -20.53 16.92
C GLN A 218 -0.40 -19.04 16.76
N LEU A 219 -1.43 -18.18 16.69
CA LEU A 219 -1.24 -16.73 16.65
C LEU A 219 -0.64 -16.19 17.96
N SER A 220 -0.92 -16.83 19.09
CA SER A 220 -0.38 -16.45 20.41
C SER A 220 1.10 -16.82 20.56
N GLU A 221 1.55 -17.86 19.86
CA GLU A 221 2.94 -18.35 19.85
C GLU A 221 3.91 -17.48 19.03
N ILE A 222 3.41 -16.53 18.25
CA ILE A 222 4.26 -15.61 17.47
C ILE A 222 5.20 -14.85 18.42
N SER A 223 6.51 -15.08 18.30
CA SER A 223 7.52 -14.50 19.19
C SER A 223 7.62 -12.97 19.07
N ASP A 224 7.57 -12.47 17.83
CA ASP A 224 7.62 -11.03 17.57
C ASP A 224 6.32 -10.35 18.03
N LYS A 225 6.44 -9.45 19.01
CA LYS A 225 5.30 -8.78 19.62
C LYS A 225 4.50 -7.96 18.59
N ALA A 226 5.19 -7.22 17.72
CA ALA A 226 4.53 -6.39 16.73
C ALA A 226 3.70 -7.24 15.75
N THR A 227 4.27 -8.35 15.26
CA THR A 227 3.58 -9.30 14.38
C THR A 227 2.40 -9.95 15.09
N ARG A 228 2.56 -10.34 16.36
CA ARG A 228 1.47 -10.91 17.15
C ARG A 228 0.32 -9.92 17.34
N ASP A 229 0.61 -8.70 17.78
CA ASP A 229 -0.39 -7.64 17.99
C ASP A 229 -1.19 -7.38 16.69
N ARG A 230 -0.52 -7.41 15.53
CA ARG A 230 -1.17 -7.22 14.22
C ARG A 230 -2.03 -8.41 13.80
N LEU A 231 -1.46 -9.61 13.81
CA LEU A 231 -2.10 -10.79 13.22
C LEU A 231 -3.11 -11.44 14.17
N ARG A 232 -2.91 -11.35 15.48
CA ARG A 232 -3.83 -11.88 16.48
C ARG A 232 -4.89 -10.86 16.86
N ASP A 233 -4.45 -9.71 17.36
CA ASP A 233 -5.34 -8.73 18.00
C ASP A 233 -5.89 -7.70 17.00
N GLY A 234 -5.40 -7.72 15.76
CA GLY A 234 -5.80 -6.75 14.75
C GLY A 234 -5.40 -5.32 15.13
N ASN A 235 -4.33 -5.15 15.91
CA ASN A 235 -3.86 -3.85 16.38
C ASN A 235 -3.22 -3.07 15.23
N TRP A 236 -3.70 -1.84 14.98
CA TRP A 236 -3.16 -0.90 13.99
C TRP A 236 -2.18 0.11 14.60
N ASP A 237 -2.11 0.18 15.94
CA ASP A 237 -1.23 1.04 16.73
C ASP A 237 -0.10 0.24 17.39
N TYR A 238 0.30 -0.86 16.76
CA TYR A 238 1.45 -1.63 17.20
C TYR A 238 2.73 -0.79 17.09
N ASP A 239 3.60 -0.90 18.10
CA ASP A 239 4.89 -0.26 18.11
C ASP A 239 5.83 -1.04 17.20
N ASP A 240 6.43 -0.37 16.20
CA ASP A 240 7.52 -1.00 15.45
C ASP A 240 8.79 -0.66 16.21
N ASP A 241 9.46 -1.69 16.72
CA ASP A 241 10.84 -1.71 17.24
C ASP A 241 11.27 -0.50 18.11
N LYS A 242 11.67 -0.75 19.35
CA LYS A 242 12.24 0.30 20.23
C LYS A 242 13.48 0.98 19.64
N ALA A 243 14.14 0.39 18.64
CA ALA A 243 15.25 0.98 17.90
C ALA A 243 14.82 1.95 16.78
N CYS A 244 13.52 2.13 16.54
CA CYS A 244 13.02 2.99 15.47
C CYS A 244 13.36 4.48 15.72
N LEU A 245 14.18 5.06 14.83
CA LEU A 245 14.60 6.47 14.93
C LEU A 245 13.48 7.46 14.58
N VAL A 246 12.56 7.07 13.69
CA VAL A 246 11.48 7.94 13.21
C VAL A 246 10.13 7.27 13.46
N LYS A 247 9.33 7.86 14.35
CA LYS A 247 8.01 7.34 14.68
C LYS A 247 7.08 7.35 13.46
N GLY A 248 6.20 6.35 13.40
CA GLY A 248 5.23 6.21 12.29
C GLY A 248 4.30 7.42 12.14
N GLU A 249 3.89 8.04 13.26
CA GLU A 249 3.09 9.28 13.25
C GLU A 249 3.81 10.42 12.54
N ALA A 250 5.11 10.61 12.82
CA ALA A 250 5.92 11.63 12.14
C ALA A 250 6.01 11.39 10.62
N ILE A 251 6.02 10.13 10.17
CA ILE A 251 5.98 9.78 8.73
C ILE A 251 4.60 10.09 8.13
N GLU A 252 3.52 9.82 8.87
CA GLU A 252 2.16 10.15 8.43
C GLU A 252 1.98 11.68 8.31
N ASP A 253 2.53 12.43 9.27
CA ASP A 253 2.50 13.89 9.33
C ASP A 253 3.25 14.56 8.18
N LEU A 254 4.24 13.90 7.54
CA LEU A 254 4.92 14.43 6.35
C LEU A 254 3.96 14.83 5.23
N PHE A 255 2.77 14.23 5.18
CA PHE A 255 1.78 14.48 4.13
C PHE A 255 0.69 15.48 4.54
N THR A 256 0.66 15.92 5.80
CA THR A 256 -0.37 16.82 6.35
C THR A 256 0.22 18.06 7.02
N ASN A 257 1.52 18.08 7.31
CA ASN A 257 2.20 19.22 7.90
C ASN A 257 2.09 20.47 7.03
N THR A 258 1.84 21.60 7.68
CA THR A 258 1.95 22.93 7.06
C THR A 258 3.30 23.50 7.42
N VAL A 259 4.08 23.90 6.41
CA VAL A 259 5.42 24.47 6.57
C VAL A 259 5.51 25.76 5.76
N GLU A 260 6.23 26.75 6.27
CA GLU A 260 6.48 28.00 5.57
C GLU A 260 7.48 27.80 4.42
N ASP A 261 7.30 28.57 3.34
CA ASP A 261 8.28 28.62 2.28
C ASP A 261 9.56 29.28 2.80
N GLY A 262 10.71 28.70 2.46
CA GLY A 262 12.02 29.20 2.87
C GLY A 262 13.02 29.26 1.72
N ASN A 263 14.29 29.48 2.08
CA ASN A 263 15.41 29.40 1.15
C ASN A 263 15.44 28.06 0.42
N LYS A 264 15.90 28.06 -0.84
CA LYS A 264 16.09 26.83 -1.60
C LYS A 264 17.39 26.11 -1.22
N TYR A 265 17.32 24.80 -1.07
CA TYR A 265 18.45 23.90 -0.80
C TYR A 265 18.32 22.62 -1.64
N ALA A 266 19.41 21.88 -1.76
CA ALA A 266 19.37 20.54 -2.33
C ALA A 266 20.20 19.54 -1.52
N THR A 267 19.72 18.31 -1.42
CA THR A 267 20.45 17.18 -0.83
C THR A 267 20.62 16.08 -1.87
N LEU A 268 21.81 15.52 -1.98
CA LEU A 268 22.19 14.57 -3.03
C LEU A 268 22.78 13.29 -2.41
N ASP A 269 22.18 12.15 -2.75
CA ASP A 269 22.66 10.81 -2.42
C ASP A 269 23.03 10.10 -3.73
N ILE A 270 24.27 9.63 -3.84
CA ILE A 270 24.90 9.28 -5.12
C ILE A 270 25.11 7.78 -5.23
N ALA A 271 24.53 7.19 -6.27
CA ALA A 271 24.79 5.82 -6.68
C ALA A 271 25.48 5.78 -8.07
N ARG A 272 25.99 4.60 -8.46
CA ARG A 272 26.48 4.36 -9.85
C ARG A 272 25.69 3.25 -10.54
N PHE A 273 26.40 2.30 -11.13
CA PHE A 273 25.89 1.15 -11.87
C PHE A 273 25.37 0.01 -10.98
N GLY A 274 25.21 0.26 -9.67
CA GLY A 274 24.66 -0.70 -8.73
C GLY A 274 23.13 -0.81 -8.82
N LYS A 275 22.54 -1.58 -7.90
CA LYS A 275 21.08 -1.65 -7.74
C LYS A 275 20.48 -0.35 -7.21
N ASP A 276 21.28 0.41 -6.47
CA ASP A 276 20.87 1.68 -5.87
C ASP A 276 20.78 2.78 -6.93
N SER A 277 20.02 3.82 -6.60
CA SER A 277 19.73 4.92 -7.52
C SER A 277 20.13 6.25 -6.91
N THR A 278 20.67 7.14 -7.72
CA THR A 278 21.01 8.51 -7.32
C THR A 278 19.71 9.28 -7.04
N LYS A 279 19.67 9.99 -5.91
CA LYS A 279 18.54 10.82 -5.48
C LYS A 279 18.97 12.26 -5.27
N LEU A 280 18.32 13.18 -5.98
CA LEU A 280 18.44 14.62 -5.72
C LEU A 280 17.11 15.12 -5.17
N TYR A 281 17.13 15.66 -3.96
CA TYR A 281 15.97 16.22 -3.28
C TYR A 281 16.09 17.75 -3.25
N LEU A 282 15.04 18.45 -3.68
CA LEU A 282 14.99 19.91 -3.66
C LEU A 282 14.05 20.40 -2.56
N TRP A 283 14.54 21.37 -1.81
CA TRP A 283 13.90 21.86 -0.59
C TRP A 283 13.64 23.36 -0.68
N LYS A 284 12.53 23.82 -0.10
CA LYS A 284 12.24 25.22 0.22
C LYS A 284 12.00 25.29 1.73
N GLY A 285 12.96 25.76 2.51
CA GLY A 285 12.94 25.56 3.96
C GLY A 285 12.82 24.07 4.29
N PHE A 286 11.82 23.68 5.09
CA PHE A 286 11.55 22.27 5.45
C PHE A 286 10.66 21.52 4.45
N LYS A 287 10.22 22.16 3.36
CA LYS A 287 9.38 21.52 2.34
C LYS A 287 10.22 20.85 1.26
N ASN A 288 10.16 19.52 1.18
CA ASN A 288 10.63 18.82 -0.02
C ASN A 288 9.61 19.03 -1.15
N TYR A 289 9.95 19.81 -2.18
CA TYR A 289 8.99 20.17 -3.22
C TYR A 289 9.21 19.45 -4.56
N LYS A 290 10.40 18.87 -4.77
CA LYS A 290 10.74 18.13 -5.98
C LYS A 290 11.81 17.09 -5.66
N ARG A 291 11.77 15.96 -6.36
CA ARG A 291 12.76 14.89 -6.26
C ARG A 291 13.07 14.33 -7.63
N TYR A 292 14.35 14.16 -7.93
CA TYR A 292 14.84 13.42 -9.08
C TYR A 292 15.38 12.07 -8.65
N THR A 293 15.21 11.07 -9.51
CA THR A 293 15.78 9.73 -9.34
C THR A 293 16.41 9.32 -10.65
N TRP A 294 17.67 8.91 -10.59
CA TRP A 294 18.39 8.40 -11.74
C TRP A 294 19.04 7.06 -11.44
N PHE A 295 19.06 6.17 -12.43
CA PHE A 295 19.58 4.81 -12.30
C PHE A 295 20.76 4.61 -13.23
N PHE A 296 21.70 3.76 -12.84
CA PHE A 296 22.80 3.27 -13.69
C PHE A 296 23.63 4.37 -14.35
N GLN A 297 24.01 5.40 -13.59
CA GLN A 297 24.77 6.53 -14.11
C GLN A 297 26.23 6.49 -13.68
N ASP A 298 27.13 7.00 -14.52
CA ASP A 298 28.46 7.39 -14.07
C ASP A 298 28.45 8.76 -13.36
N THR A 299 29.60 9.14 -12.81
CA THR A 299 29.75 10.38 -12.05
C THR A 299 29.76 11.63 -12.93
N GLU A 300 30.10 11.52 -14.21
CA GLU A 300 30.12 12.65 -15.15
C GLU A 300 28.69 13.05 -15.53
N ILE A 301 27.90 12.08 -15.98
CA ILE A 301 26.48 12.28 -16.32
C ILE A 301 25.72 12.73 -15.08
N THR A 302 26.02 12.16 -13.91
CA THR A 302 25.39 12.59 -12.65
C THR A 302 25.71 14.04 -12.34
N ALA A 303 26.98 14.44 -12.39
CA ALA A 303 27.39 15.82 -12.13
C ALA A 303 26.73 16.81 -13.10
N GLN A 304 26.71 16.49 -14.40
CA GLN A 304 26.10 17.33 -15.43
C GLN A 304 24.59 17.52 -15.19
N LYS A 305 23.85 16.44 -14.91
CA LYS A 305 22.42 16.53 -14.60
C LYS A 305 22.13 17.33 -13.34
N VAL A 306 22.94 17.14 -12.29
CA VAL A 306 22.78 17.92 -11.05
C VAL A 306 23.00 19.40 -11.34
N LYS A 307 24.06 19.75 -12.08
CA LYS A 307 24.34 21.14 -12.48
C LYS A 307 23.17 21.78 -13.22
N GLU A 308 22.63 21.10 -14.23
CA GLU A 308 21.46 21.57 -14.99
C GLU A 308 20.24 21.83 -14.10
N VAL A 309 19.93 20.90 -13.19
CA VAL A 309 18.82 21.05 -12.25
C VAL A 309 19.04 22.22 -11.29
N LEU A 310 20.25 22.39 -10.76
CA LEU A 310 20.57 23.49 -9.84
C LEU A 310 20.47 24.85 -10.52
N GLU A 311 20.88 24.95 -11.78
CA GLU A 311 20.76 26.16 -12.60
C GLU A 311 19.29 26.51 -12.89
N GLU A 312 18.50 25.54 -13.36
CA GLU A 312 17.06 25.68 -13.61
C GLU A 312 16.33 26.16 -12.35
N GLU A 313 16.66 25.55 -11.21
CA GLU A 313 16.00 25.82 -9.93
C GLU A 313 16.59 27.03 -9.19
N LYS A 314 17.66 27.64 -9.73
CA LYS A 314 18.38 28.78 -9.16
C LYS A 314 18.84 28.52 -7.73
N ILE A 315 19.44 27.35 -7.50
CA ILE A 315 19.98 26.93 -6.19
C ILE A 315 21.49 27.18 -6.19
N PRO A 316 22.01 28.09 -5.34
CA PRO A 316 23.44 28.30 -5.19
C PRO A 316 24.13 27.03 -4.70
N TYR A 317 25.31 26.73 -5.23
CA TYR A 317 26.07 25.52 -4.86
C TYR A 317 26.37 25.43 -3.36
N SER A 318 26.61 26.57 -2.69
CA SER A 318 26.82 26.64 -1.24
C SER A 318 25.62 26.17 -0.40
N ARG A 319 24.45 25.98 -1.01
CA ARG A 319 23.23 25.44 -0.39
C ARG A 319 22.92 24.01 -0.78
N VAL A 320 23.90 23.34 -1.39
CA VAL A 320 23.81 21.94 -1.79
C VAL A 320 24.72 21.12 -0.89
N ILE A 321 24.22 19.98 -0.42
CA ILE A 321 25.01 18.99 0.29
C ILE A 321 24.89 17.63 -0.42
N ALA A 322 26.01 16.92 -0.54
CA ALA A 322 26.05 15.61 -1.18
C ALA A 322 26.83 14.62 -0.30
N ASP A 323 26.41 13.35 -0.26
CA ASP A 323 27.24 12.30 0.31
C ASP A 323 28.56 12.21 -0.48
N GLU A 324 29.67 12.45 0.19
CA GLU A 324 31.01 12.44 -0.40
C GLU A 324 31.67 11.07 -0.29
N VAL A 325 31.13 10.16 0.53
CA VAL A 325 31.77 8.87 0.82
C VAL A 325 31.78 7.97 -0.42
N GLY A 326 32.94 7.36 -0.68
CA GLY A 326 33.13 6.36 -1.72
C GLY A 326 32.89 6.92 -3.13
N VAL A 327 31.76 6.56 -3.73
CA VAL A 327 31.38 6.99 -5.07
C VAL A 327 31.14 8.49 -5.16
N GLY A 328 30.60 9.07 -4.08
CA GLY A 328 30.07 10.43 -4.05
C GLY A 328 31.13 11.50 -4.29
N GLY A 329 32.34 11.30 -3.78
CA GLY A 329 33.47 12.23 -3.94
C GLY A 329 33.73 12.60 -5.40
N GLY A 330 33.63 11.63 -6.32
CA GLY A 330 33.84 11.90 -7.74
C GLY A 330 32.82 12.86 -8.38
N VAL A 331 31.63 13.03 -7.81
CA VAL A 331 30.64 14.03 -8.23
C VAL A 331 30.89 15.36 -7.52
N VAL A 332 31.21 15.32 -6.21
CA VAL A 332 31.55 16.51 -5.41
C VAL A 332 32.74 17.27 -6.03
N ASP A 333 33.79 16.55 -6.45
CA ASP A 333 34.97 17.10 -7.12
C ASP A 333 34.64 17.88 -8.41
N LYS A 334 33.62 17.42 -9.15
CA LYS A 334 33.15 18.02 -10.40
C LYS A 334 32.23 19.22 -10.16
N LEU A 335 31.54 19.24 -9.03
CA LEU A 335 30.61 20.31 -8.62
C LEU A 335 31.25 21.22 -7.56
N ARG A 336 32.43 21.78 -7.88
CA ARG A 336 33.18 22.64 -6.96
C ARG A 336 32.32 23.76 -6.40
N GLY A 337 32.20 23.82 -5.08
CA GLY A 337 31.40 24.81 -4.34
C GLY A 337 30.17 24.23 -3.64
N ILE A 338 29.82 22.96 -3.89
CA ILE A 338 28.88 22.23 -3.04
C ILE A 338 29.57 21.72 -1.77
N ASN A 339 28.77 21.40 -0.76
CA ASN A 339 29.28 20.84 0.50
C ASN A 339 29.28 19.31 0.42
N GLY A 340 30.40 18.69 0.75
CA GLY A 340 30.48 17.24 0.94
C GLY A 340 30.08 16.83 2.35
N PHE A 341 29.38 15.70 2.47
CA PHE A 341 28.99 15.09 3.74
C PHE A 341 29.70 13.75 3.90
N ILE A 342 30.34 13.55 5.04
CA ILE A 342 31.07 12.32 5.37
C ILE A 342 30.38 11.69 6.59
N ALA A 343 29.58 10.63 6.37
CA ALA A 343 28.73 10.07 7.43
C ALA A 343 29.47 9.56 8.68
N ASN A 344 30.74 9.17 8.53
CA ASN A 344 31.57 8.65 9.62
C ASN A 344 32.48 9.71 10.26
N SER A 345 32.32 10.99 9.91
CA SER A 345 33.06 12.07 10.58
C SER A 345 32.54 12.31 12.00
N SER A 346 33.27 13.13 12.76
CA SER A 346 32.75 13.60 14.05
C SER A 346 31.54 14.51 13.82
N PRO A 347 30.53 14.50 14.71
CA PRO A 347 29.42 15.45 14.66
C PRO A 347 29.91 16.89 14.56
N LEU A 348 29.13 17.74 13.88
CA LEU A 348 29.42 19.16 13.79
C LEU A 348 29.11 19.83 15.13
N GLU A 349 30.11 20.49 15.73
CA GLU A 349 29.92 21.20 16.99
C GLU A 349 28.77 22.21 16.89
N GLN A 350 27.75 22.03 17.73
CA GLN A 350 26.64 22.96 17.81
C GLN A 350 26.85 23.92 18.98
N LEU A 351 26.98 25.22 18.67
CA LEU A 351 27.04 26.29 19.68
C LEU A 351 25.82 26.22 20.62
N GLY A 352 26.07 25.90 21.89
CA GLY A 352 25.05 25.78 22.94
C GLY A 352 24.43 24.39 23.12
N ALA A 353 24.96 23.34 22.47
CA ALA A 353 24.48 21.99 22.69
C ALA A 353 24.77 21.51 24.12
N LYS A 354 23.76 20.87 24.73
CA LYS A 354 23.92 20.27 26.07
C LYS A 354 24.77 19.01 25.94
N GLN A 355 25.77 18.91 26.81
CA GLN A 355 26.55 17.70 26.98
C GLN A 355 25.62 16.55 27.38
N ILE A 356 25.72 15.42 26.68
CA ILE A 356 24.97 14.19 26.96
C ILE A 356 25.94 13.06 27.23
N ASP A 357 25.59 12.21 28.19
CA ASP A 357 26.35 11.01 28.51
C ASP A 357 25.85 9.85 27.68
N VAL A 358 26.74 9.24 26.91
CA VAL A 358 26.44 8.04 26.10
C VAL A 358 27.34 6.89 26.53
N VAL A 359 26.80 5.66 26.50
CA VAL A 359 27.58 4.46 26.80
C VAL A 359 28.25 3.94 25.53
N ARG A 360 29.59 3.94 25.51
CA ARG A 360 30.39 3.40 24.39
C ARG A 360 31.33 2.32 24.94
N ASN A 361 31.20 1.09 24.45
CA ASN A 361 31.98 -0.07 24.92
C ASN A 361 31.94 -0.27 26.45
N GLY A 362 30.75 -0.10 27.06
CA GLY A 362 30.56 -0.25 28.50
C GLY A 362 31.09 0.90 29.36
N LYS A 363 31.58 1.99 28.76
CA LYS A 363 32.03 3.19 29.47
C LYS A 363 31.09 4.36 29.18
N ILE A 364 30.80 5.17 30.18
CA ILE A 364 30.11 6.45 30.00
C ILE A 364 31.11 7.42 29.37
N VAL A 365 30.72 8.00 28.23
CA VAL A 365 31.47 9.01 27.50
C VAL A 365 30.54 10.21 27.35
N SER A 366 30.96 11.35 27.88
CA SER A 366 30.24 12.61 27.69
C SER A 366 30.57 13.16 26.31
N ILE A 367 29.54 13.33 25.47
CA ILE A 367 29.66 13.96 24.16
C ILE A 367 28.90 15.28 24.18
N THR A 368 29.49 16.31 23.60
CA THR A 368 28.81 17.57 23.29
C THR A 368 28.48 17.51 21.80
N PRO A 369 27.20 17.48 21.41
CA PRO A 369 26.80 17.45 20.00
C PRO A 369 27.36 18.61 19.17
#